data_AF-A0A350PGF6-F1
#
_entry.id   AF-A0A350PGF6-F1
#
_cell.length_a   1.000
_cell.length_b   1.000
_cell.length_c   1.000
_cell.angle_alpha   90.00
_cell.angle_beta   90.00
_cell.angle_gamma   90.00
#
_symmetry.space_group_name_H-M   'P 1'
#
loop_
_entity.id
_entity.type
_entity.pdbx_description
1 polymer ?
#
loop_
_entity_poly.entity_id
_entity_poly.type
_entity_poly.pdbx_seq_one_letter_code
_entity_poly.pdbx_strand_id
1 'polypeptide(L)'
;NIDYDKVVEYGLYDTRLGKTHFSAPGPDGHHGFGGSCFPKDINALIFLSRQLGVEPRLLNAVWEKNLQVREQKDWERLVGRAVTKNKE
;
A
#
# COMPACT_ATOMS: atom_id res chain seq x y z
N ASN A 1 14.29 -19.97 -9.26
CA ASN A 1 14.22 -18.93 -8.22
C ASN A 1 14.95 -17.71 -8.76
N ILE A 2 14.30 -16.54 -8.83
CA ILE A 2 14.91 -15.29 -9.36
C ILE A 2 15.18 -14.37 -8.18
N ASP A 3 16.33 -13.69 -8.19
CA ASP A 3 16.71 -12.69 -7.19
C ASP A 3 15.97 -11.36 -7.44
N TYR A 4 15.15 -10.94 -6.47
CA TYR A 4 14.37 -9.69 -6.56
C TYR A 4 15.27 -8.46 -6.69
N ASP A 5 16.39 -8.42 -5.97
CA ASP A 5 17.28 -7.26 -5.96
C ASP A 5 17.94 -7.08 -7.33
N LYS A 6 18.21 -8.18 -8.04
CA LYS A 6 18.69 -8.13 -9.43
C LYS A 6 17.65 -7.65 -10.42
N VAL A 7 16.38 -8.03 -10.23
CA VAL A 7 15.27 -7.51 -11.05
C VAL A 7 15.13 -6.00 -10.87
N VAL A 8 15.21 -5.52 -9.63
CA VAL A 8 15.20 -4.09 -9.31
C VAL A 8 16.42 -3.40 -9.92
N GLU A 9 17.63 -3.92 -9.71
CA GLU A 9 18.88 -3.35 -10.26
C GLU A 9 18.78 -3.10 -11.76
N TYR A 10 18.29 -4.08 -12.52
CA TYR A 10 18.16 -3.96 -13.97
C TYR A 10 16.98 -3.09 -14.41
N GLY A 11 15.87 -3.10 -13.66
CA GLY A 11 14.75 -2.19 -13.90
C GLY A 11 15.15 -0.72 -13.73
N LEU A 12 16.01 -0.43 -12.75
CA LEU A 12 16.46 0.93 -12.43
C LEU A 12 17.39 1.55 -13.48
N TYR A 13 17.81 0.82 -14.52
CA TYR A 13 18.41 1.42 -15.71
C TYR A 13 17.42 2.33 -16.46
N ASP A 14 16.11 2.06 -16.36
CA ASP A 14 15.09 2.98 -16.87
C ASP A 14 14.89 4.15 -15.88
N THR A 15 15.39 5.31 -16.26
CA THR A 15 15.35 6.51 -15.42
C THR A 15 13.93 7.02 -15.13
N ARG A 16 12.91 6.61 -15.90
CA ARG A 16 11.52 7.02 -15.71
C ARG A 16 10.89 6.42 -14.45
N LEU A 17 11.43 5.30 -13.99
CA LEU A 17 10.93 4.58 -12.81
C LEU A 17 11.33 5.27 -11.49
N GLY A 18 12.36 6.10 -11.49
CA GLY A 18 12.95 6.66 -10.27
C GLY A 18 13.68 5.59 -9.45
N LYS A 19 14.27 5.98 -8.31
CA LYS A 19 15.12 5.09 -7.48
C LYS A 19 14.57 4.83 -6.07
N THR A 20 13.51 5.53 -5.70
CA THR A 20 12.89 5.45 -4.39
C THR A 20 11.63 4.59 -4.55
N HIS A 21 11.29 3.76 -3.56
CA HIS A 21 10.08 2.88 -3.53
C HIS A 21 10.17 1.48 -4.16
N PHE A 22 11.37 0.91 -4.34
CA PHE A 22 11.54 -0.49 -4.79
C PHE A 22 11.83 -1.49 -3.67
N SER A 23 12.01 -1.04 -2.43
CA SER A 23 12.36 -1.93 -1.31
C SER A 23 11.18 -2.83 -0.92
N ALA A 24 11.41 -4.13 -0.97
CA ALA A 24 10.52 -5.17 -0.45
C ALA A 24 11.38 -6.28 0.18
N PRO A 25 11.44 -6.41 1.53
CA PRO A 25 10.64 -5.70 2.52
C PRO A 25 10.92 -4.19 2.58
N GLY A 26 9.95 -3.45 3.09
CA GLY A 26 10.05 -2.00 3.26
C GLY A 26 11.07 -1.60 4.34
N PRO A 27 11.26 -0.29 4.58
CA PRO A 27 12.19 0.22 5.59
C PRO A 27 11.89 -0.24 7.02
N ASP A 28 10.65 -0.66 7.28
CA ASP A 28 10.20 -1.23 8.57
C ASP A 28 10.43 -2.74 8.67
N GLY A 29 11.07 -3.36 7.67
CA GLY A 29 11.38 -4.80 7.64
C GLY A 29 10.18 -5.68 7.28
N HIS A 30 9.04 -5.10 6.89
CA HIS A 30 7.83 -5.84 6.58
C HIS A 30 7.49 -5.81 5.09
N HIS A 31 6.85 -6.87 4.60
CA HIS A 31 6.22 -6.86 3.28
C HIS A 31 4.89 -6.11 3.33
N GLY A 32 4.62 -5.29 2.31
CA GLY A 32 3.45 -4.42 2.27
C GLY A 32 3.62 -3.16 3.12
N PHE A 33 2.85 -2.11 2.80
CA PHE A 33 2.83 -0.86 3.55
C PHE A 33 1.93 -0.95 4.79
N GLY A 34 2.31 -0.23 5.84
CA GLY A 34 1.54 -0.07 7.07
C GLY A 34 1.52 1.38 7.55
N GLY A 35 1.43 1.59 8.86
CA GLY A 35 1.35 2.93 9.46
C GLY A 35 -0.03 3.56 9.30
N SER A 36 -0.19 4.80 9.77
CA SER A 36 -1.49 5.47 9.70
C SER A 36 -1.81 6.04 8.32
N CYS A 37 -0.85 6.67 7.65
CA CYS A 37 -1.15 7.56 6.53
C CYS A 37 -1.55 6.80 5.26
N PHE A 38 -0.69 5.88 4.79
CA PHE A 38 -0.90 5.27 3.47
C PHE A 38 -2.11 4.32 3.42
N PRO A 39 -2.34 3.45 4.43
CA PRO A 39 -3.59 2.69 4.52
C PRO A 39 -4.83 3.60 4.55
N LYS A 40 -4.80 4.70 5.30
CA LYS A 40 -5.92 5.65 5.38
C LYS A 40 -6.20 6.31 4.04
N ASP A 41 -5.17 6.87 3.39
CA ASP A 41 -5.33 7.64 2.16
C ASP A 41 -5.76 6.75 0.98
N ILE A 42 -5.24 5.52 0.86
CA ILE A 42 -5.68 4.55 -0.16
C ILE A 42 -7.17 4.21 0.02
N ASN A 43 -7.59 3.88 1.24
CA ASN A 43 -8.99 3.53 1.50
C ASN A 43 -9.93 4.74 1.31
N ALA A 44 -9.49 5.94 1.68
CA ALA A 44 -10.24 7.17 1.45
C ALA A 44 -10.42 7.46 -0.06
N LEU A 45 -9.36 7.28 -0.86
CA LEU A 45 -9.44 7.44 -2.32
C LEU A 45 -10.33 6.39 -2.98
N ILE A 46 -10.28 5.13 -2.54
CA ILE A 46 -11.18 4.08 -3.02
C ILE A 46 -12.63 4.45 -2.73
N PHE A 47 -12.91 4.86 -1.49
CA PHE A 47 -14.25 5.27 -1.07
C PHE A 47 -14.77 6.45 -1.90
N LEU A 48 -13.96 7.51 -2.02
CA LEU A 48 -14.33 8.70 -2.80
C LEU A 48 -14.56 8.37 -4.28
N SER A 49 -13.70 7.55 -4.88
CA SER A 49 -13.85 7.15 -6.29
C SER A 49 -15.19 6.47 -6.52
N ARG A 50 -15.56 5.52 -5.64
CA ARG A 50 -16.86 4.83 -5.70
C ARG A 50 -18.04 5.79 -5.51
N GLN A 51 -17.94 6.75 -4.59
CA GLN A 51 -18.97 7.77 -4.42
C GLN A 51 -19.17 8.64 -5.67
N LEU A 52 -18.11 8.86 -6.44
CA LEU A 52 -18.14 9.59 -7.71
C LEU A 52 -18.52 8.71 -8.91
N GLY A 53 -18.90 7.44 -8.69
CA GLY A 53 -19.25 6.50 -9.77
C GLY A 53 -18.05 6.01 -10.59
N VAL A 54 -16.84 6.18 -10.09
CA VAL A 54 -15.60 5.70 -10.72
C VAL A 54 -15.13 4.44 -10.03
N GLU A 55 -14.88 3.38 -10.80
CA GLU A 55 -14.40 2.10 -10.26
C GLU A 55 -12.86 2.07 -10.14
N PRO A 56 -12.27 2.13 -8.91
CA PRO A 56 -10.84 2.30 -8.71
C PRO A 56 -10.09 0.95 -8.71
N ARG A 57 -10.18 0.19 -9.82
CA ARG A 57 -9.65 -1.19 -9.92
C ARG A 57 -8.20 -1.35 -9.45
N LEU A 58 -7.33 -0.41 -9.82
CA LEU A 58 -5.91 -0.46 -9.44
C LEU A 58 -5.73 -0.28 -7.92
N LEU A 59 -6.44 0.66 -7.30
CA LEU A 59 -6.32 0.90 -5.87
C LEU A 59 -6.89 -0.27 -5.06
N ASN A 60 -7.98 -0.90 -5.52
CA ASN A 60 -8.49 -2.12 -4.91
C ASN A 60 -7.44 -3.23 -4.96
N ALA A 61 -6.81 -3.47 -6.11
CA ALA A 61 -5.78 -4.50 -6.25
C ALA A 61 -4.54 -4.22 -5.38
N VAL A 62 -4.12 -2.95 -5.28
CA VAL A 62 -3.04 -2.53 -4.37
C VAL A 62 -3.40 -2.84 -2.92
N TRP A 63 -4.62 -2.52 -2.51
CA TRP A 63 -5.10 -2.77 -1.15
C TRP A 63 -5.22 -4.27 -0.83
N GLU A 64 -5.82 -5.05 -1.72
CA GLU A 64 -5.94 -6.50 -1.61
C GLU A 64 -4.57 -7.16 -1.51
N LYS A 65 -3.62 -6.76 -2.37
CA LYS A 65 -2.26 -7.28 -2.32
C LYS A 65 -1.57 -6.91 -1.01
N ASN A 66 -1.76 -5.70 -0.52
CA ASN A 66 -1.23 -5.28 0.77
C ASN A 66 -1.77 -6.16 1.90
N LEU A 67 -3.08 -6.39 1.95
CA LEU A 67 -3.71 -7.27 2.94
C LEU A 67 -3.22 -8.73 2.87
N GLN A 68 -2.80 -9.19 1.69
CA GLN A 68 -2.26 -10.53 1.50
C GLN A 68 -0.84 -10.68 2.07
N VAL A 69 0.02 -9.68 1.88
CA VAL A 69 1.46 -9.79 2.24
C VAL A 69 1.80 -9.14 3.58
N ARG A 70 0.97 -8.21 4.06
CA ARG A 70 1.19 -7.48 5.30
C ARG A 70 0.60 -8.26 6.46
N GLU A 71 1.49 -8.91 7.21
CA GLU A 71 1.11 -9.68 8.41
C GLU A 71 0.62 -8.77 9.54
N GLN A 72 1.26 -7.61 9.73
CA GLN A 72 0.91 -6.66 10.78
C GLN A 72 0.05 -5.51 10.26
N LYS A 73 -1.21 -5.48 10.69
CA LYS A 73 -2.20 -4.45 10.33
C LYS A 73 -2.31 -3.39 11.42
N ASP A 74 -1.21 -2.71 11.68
CA ASP A 74 -1.08 -1.74 12.78
C ASP A 74 -2.11 -0.61 12.71
N TRP A 75 -2.51 -0.20 11.48
CA TRP A 75 -3.53 0.83 11.25
C TRP A 75 -4.89 0.51 11.86
N GLU A 76 -5.26 -0.75 12.02
CA GLU A 76 -6.56 -1.17 12.58
C GLU A 76 -6.73 -0.70 14.04
N ARG A 77 -5.63 -0.44 14.74
CA ARG A 77 -5.64 0.04 16.13
C ARG A 77 -5.56 1.56 16.23
N LEU A 78 -5.35 2.27 15.12
CA LEU A 78 -5.10 3.71 15.08
C LEU A 78 -6.40 4.49 14.89
N VAL A 79 -7.26 4.45 15.90
CA VAL A 79 -8.54 5.16 15.90
C VAL A 79 -8.33 6.68 15.76
N GLY A 80 -9.08 7.30 14.85
CA GLY A 80 -8.98 8.73 14.54
C GLY A 80 -7.79 9.10 13.65
N ARG A 81 -6.88 8.16 13.36
CA ARG A 81 -5.75 8.37 12.45
C ARG A 81 -5.82 7.53 11.19
N ALA A 82 -6.31 6.29 11.28
CA ALA A 82 -6.48 5.39 10.14
C ALA A 82 -7.84 4.70 10.09
N VAL A 83 -8.46 4.45 11.24
CA VAL A 83 -9.82 3.90 11.33
C VAL A 83 -10.74 4.83 12.13
N THR A 84 -12.03 4.82 11.79
CA THR A 84 -13.07 5.51 12.55
C THR A 84 -13.67 4.56 13.59
N LYS A 85 -14.15 5.09 14.72
CA LYS A 85 -14.98 4.29 15.62
C LYS A 85 -16.25 3.87 14.87
N ASN A 86 -16.68 2.63 15.05
CA ASN A 86 -18.03 2.25 14.64
C ASN A 86 -19.02 3.15 15.38
N LYS A 87 -19.99 3.71 14.66
CA LYS A 87 -21.12 4.39 15.30
C LYS A 87 -21.91 3.29 16.01
N GLU A 88 -22.00 3.38 17.33
CA GLU A 88 -23.05 2.71 18.10
C GLU A 88 -24.42 3.24 17.67
#